data_AF-A0A6I9Q7G2-F1
#
_entry.id   AF-A0A6I9Q7G2-F1
#
_cell.length_a   1.000
_cell.length_b   1.000
_cell.length_c   1.000
_cell.angle_alpha   90.00
_cell.angle_beta   90.00
_cell.angle_gamma   90.00
#
_symmetry.space_group_name_H-M   'P 1'
#
loop_
_entity.id
_entity.type
_entity.pdbx_description
1 polymer ?
#
loop_
_entity_poly.entity_id
_entity_poly.type
_entity_poly.pdbx_seq_one_letter_code
_entity_poly.pdbx_strand_id
1 'polypeptide(L)'
;MNTEQSAESNCSPNRCSVSTPEGNDLKSGALKRTPFSKFKRVNSNFKSPLQVPETAKVSPAEEVAELEKRREQLDTEIAQLEAEGCRVEELEHHIDMLHEYNDIKDIGQSLLGRIAAVRGTTTRELYSQFDLELDD
;
A
#
# COMPACT_ATOMS: atom_id res chain seq x y z
N MET A 1 -41.12 23.31 29.39
CA MET A 1 -40.66 23.66 28.04
C MET A 1 -39.63 22.61 27.63
N ASN A 2 -40.05 21.58 26.90
CA ASN A 2 -39.52 21.10 25.60
C ASN A 2 -38.08 21.55 25.21
N THR A 3 -37.19 20.80 24.56
CA THR A 3 -37.15 19.48 23.88
C THR A 3 -35.71 19.36 23.27
N GLU A 4 -35.27 18.13 22.90
CA GLU A 4 -34.19 17.76 21.92
C GLU A 4 -32.70 17.83 22.37
N GLN A 5 -31.96 16.70 22.49
CA GLN A 5 -31.37 15.75 21.48
C GLN A 5 -30.01 16.25 20.92
N SER A 6 -28.96 15.48 20.59
CA SER A 6 -28.61 14.04 20.51
C SER A 6 -27.07 13.99 20.36
N ALA A 7 -26.32 13.17 21.12
CA ALA A 7 -25.92 11.77 20.86
C ALA A 7 -24.86 11.56 19.75
N GLU A 8 -23.70 11.09 20.18
CA GLU A 8 -22.46 10.83 19.44
C GLU A 8 -22.57 9.59 18.53
N SER A 9 -21.98 9.69 17.34
CA SER A 9 -21.88 8.62 16.34
C SER A 9 -20.50 7.97 16.42
N ASN A 10 -20.44 6.69 16.77
CA ASN A 10 -19.23 5.87 16.76
C ASN A 10 -19.36 4.70 15.77
N CYS A 11 -18.21 4.39 15.16
CA CYS A 11 -18.00 3.57 13.97
C CYS A 11 -18.31 2.07 14.16
N SER A 12 -18.84 1.44 13.11
CA SER A 12 -19.25 0.03 13.01
C SER A 12 -18.10 -0.94 12.74
N PRO A 13 -18.14 -2.16 13.29
CA PRO A 13 -17.55 -3.35 12.66
C PRO A 13 -18.65 -4.34 12.25
N ASN A 14 -18.75 -4.62 10.96
CA ASN A 14 -19.60 -5.67 10.40
C ASN A 14 -19.15 -7.06 10.88
N ARG A 15 -19.95 -7.71 11.72
CA ARG A 15 -19.88 -9.14 12.00
C ARG A 15 -21.25 -9.75 11.68
N CYS A 16 -21.39 -10.30 10.48
CA CYS A 16 -22.56 -11.10 10.10
C CYS A 16 -22.57 -12.41 10.87
N SER A 17 -23.34 -12.48 11.95
CA SER A 17 -23.77 -13.73 12.59
C SER A 17 -25.09 -14.16 11.95
N VAL A 18 -25.02 -15.09 11.00
CA VAL A 18 -26.22 -15.73 10.42
C VAL A 18 -26.64 -16.88 11.33
N SER A 19 -27.83 -16.74 11.91
CA SER A 19 -28.53 -17.75 12.69
C SER A 19 -29.21 -18.77 11.76
N THR A 20 -28.94 -20.05 11.94
CA THR A 20 -29.68 -21.15 11.28
C THR A 20 -31.01 -21.43 11.99
N PRO A 21 -32.07 -21.84 11.26
CA PRO A 21 -33.38 -22.09 11.83
C PRO A 21 -33.49 -23.47 12.47
N GLU A 22 -34.35 -23.57 13.49
CA GLU A 22 -34.72 -24.78 14.21
C GLU A 22 -35.28 -25.87 13.28
N GLY A 23 -34.67 -27.06 13.34
CA GLY A 23 -35.14 -28.29 12.71
C GLY A 23 -35.86 -29.16 13.73
N ASN A 24 -37.18 -29.16 13.62
CA ASN A 24 -38.16 -30.07 14.22
C ASN A 24 -37.77 -31.56 14.23
N ASP A 25 -37.77 -32.14 15.45
CA ASP A 25 -37.63 -33.57 15.72
C ASP A 25 -38.80 -34.40 15.18
N LEU A 26 -38.56 -35.19 14.12
CA LEU A 26 -39.46 -36.27 13.72
C LEU A 26 -38.70 -37.53 13.33
N LYS A 27 -38.80 -38.51 14.23
CA LYS A 27 -38.92 -39.96 14.01
C LYS A 27 -37.72 -40.72 13.42
N SER A 28 -37.06 -41.44 14.32
CA SER A 28 -36.48 -42.77 14.15
C SER A 28 -37.03 -43.54 12.93
N GLY A 29 -36.25 -43.57 11.85
CA GLY A 29 -36.44 -44.44 10.70
C GLY A 29 -35.20 -45.28 10.48
N ALA A 30 -35.29 -46.58 10.74
CA ALA A 30 -34.22 -47.54 10.53
C ALA A 30 -33.79 -47.59 9.05
N LEU A 31 -32.63 -46.99 8.74
CA LEU A 31 -32.03 -47.10 7.42
C LEU A 31 -31.15 -48.35 7.36
N LYS A 32 -31.63 -49.27 6.52
CA LYS A 32 -31.10 -50.60 6.28
C LYS A 32 -29.66 -50.50 5.77
N ARG A 33 -28.78 -51.27 6.42
CA ARG A 33 -27.38 -51.49 6.05
C ARG A 33 -27.28 -51.85 4.56
N THR A 34 -26.46 -51.14 3.80
CA THR A 34 -26.06 -51.58 2.47
C THR A 34 -25.31 -52.92 2.57
N PRO A 35 -25.54 -53.87 1.65
CA PRO A 35 -24.79 -55.12 1.66
C PRO A 35 -23.34 -54.78 1.36
N PHE A 36 -22.43 -55.39 2.11
CA PHE A 36 -20.99 -55.33 1.88
C PHE A 36 -20.71 -55.72 0.42
N SER A 37 -20.57 -54.74 -0.46
CA SER A 37 -19.98 -54.97 -1.77
C SER A 37 -18.50 -55.21 -1.51
N LYS A 38 -17.98 -56.28 -2.10
CA LYS A 38 -16.56 -56.66 -1.98
C LYS A 38 -15.73 -55.47 -2.46
N PHE A 39 -15.20 -54.67 -1.54
CA PHE A 39 -14.30 -53.57 -1.86
C PHE A 39 -13.08 -54.15 -2.56
N LYS A 40 -13.06 -54.09 -3.90
CA LYS A 40 -11.82 -54.24 -4.65
C LYS A 40 -10.93 -53.11 -4.15
N ARG A 41 -9.81 -53.44 -3.51
CA ARG A 41 -8.75 -52.48 -3.23
C ARG A 41 -8.35 -51.87 -4.57
N VAL A 42 -8.72 -50.62 -4.79
CA VAL A 42 -8.17 -49.83 -5.89
C VAL A 42 -6.85 -49.31 -5.36
N ASN A 43 -5.77 -49.95 -5.80
CA ASN A 43 -4.41 -49.58 -5.47
C ASN A 43 -4.04 -48.30 -6.25
N SER A 44 -4.79 -47.22 -6.07
CA SER A 44 -4.40 -45.93 -6.61
C SER A 44 -3.55 -45.25 -5.55
N ASN A 45 -2.25 -45.17 -5.79
CA ASN A 45 -1.38 -44.25 -5.07
C ASN A 45 -2.00 -42.85 -5.19
N PHE A 46 -2.25 -42.21 -4.05
CA PHE A 46 -2.75 -40.84 -3.98
C PHE A 46 -1.78 -39.93 -4.72
N LYS A 47 -2.18 -39.45 -5.90
CA LYS A 47 -1.41 -38.43 -6.62
C LYS A 47 -1.75 -37.08 -6.00
N SER A 48 -0.85 -36.55 -5.19
CA SER A 48 -0.95 -35.19 -4.68
C SER A 48 -0.96 -34.21 -5.86
N PRO A 49 -1.89 -33.23 -5.90
CA PRO A 49 -1.91 -32.17 -6.92
C PRO A 49 -0.67 -31.26 -6.92
N LEU A 50 0.25 -31.40 -5.96
CA LEU A 50 1.52 -30.67 -5.96
C LEU A 50 2.50 -31.31 -6.96
N GLN A 51 2.30 -31.02 -8.23
CA GLN A 51 3.37 -31.12 -9.21
C GLN A 51 4.40 -30.04 -8.84
N VAL A 52 5.47 -30.45 -8.16
CA VAL A 52 6.68 -29.63 -8.11
C VAL A 52 7.13 -29.53 -9.57
N PRO A 53 7.16 -28.35 -10.20
CA PRO A 53 7.74 -28.22 -11.52
C PRO A 53 9.16 -28.76 -11.41
N GLU A 54 9.57 -29.64 -12.33
CA GLU A 54 10.97 -30.00 -12.48
C GLU A 54 11.72 -28.71 -12.81
N THR A 55 12.22 -28.04 -11.77
CA THR A 55 13.17 -26.96 -11.90
C THR A 55 14.34 -27.56 -12.65
N ALA A 56 14.62 -27.04 -13.84
CA ALA A 56 15.80 -27.39 -14.60
C ALA A 56 16.98 -27.48 -13.62
N LYS A 57 17.60 -28.66 -13.54
CA LYS A 57 18.66 -28.96 -12.58
C LYS A 57 19.93 -28.22 -12.98
N VAL A 58 19.93 -26.91 -12.84
CA VAL A 58 21.15 -26.12 -12.75
C VAL A 58 21.80 -26.56 -11.44
N SER A 59 23.08 -26.94 -11.48
CA SER A 59 23.74 -27.35 -10.26
C SER A 59 23.75 -26.18 -9.28
N PRO A 60 23.61 -26.41 -7.95
CA PRO A 60 23.62 -25.31 -6.98
C PRO A 60 24.85 -24.40 -7.10
N ALA A 61 25.97 -24.94 -7.60
CA ALA A 61 27.19 -24.19 -7.85
C ALA A 61 27.08 -23.23 -9.06
N GLU A 62 26.39 -23.63 -10.13
CA GLU A 62 26.17 -22.77 -11.29
C GLU A 62 25.18 -21.63 -10.97
N GLU A 63 24.16 -21.89 -10.15
CA GLU A 63 23.23 -20.87 -9.66
C GLU A 63 23.94 -19.84 -8.78
N VAL A 64 24.82 -20.29 -7.87
CA VAL A 64 25.66 -19.39 -7.06
C VAL A 64 26.56 -18.53 -7.94
N ALA A 65 27.21 -19.11 -8.95
CA ALA A 65 28.07 -18.37 -9.86
C ALA A 65 27.29 -17.32 -10.68
N GLU A 66 26.07 -17.63 -11.11
CA GLU A 66 25.21 -16.67 -11.82
C GLU A 66 24.73 -15.53 -10.91
N LEU A 67 24.38 -15.84 -9.65
CA LEU A 67 24.01 -14.85 -8.65
C LEU A 67 25.17 -13.94 -8.28
N GLU A 68 26.39 -14.48 -8.14
CA GLU A 68 27.61 -13.71 -7.89
C GLU A 68 27.89 -12.75 -9.05
N LYS A 69 27.83 -13.23 -10.29
CA LYS A 69 27.98 -12.37 -11.48
C LYS A 69 26.94 -11.25 -11.52
N ARG A 70 25.68 -11.56 -11.21
CA ARG A 70 24.60 -10.56 -11.17
C ARG A 70 24.82 -9.53 -10.06
N ARG A 71 25.33 -9.97 -8.90
CA ARG A 71 25.70 -9.09 -7.80
C ARG A 71 26.81 -8.11 -8.23
N GLU A 72 27.88 -8.61 -8.84
CA GLU A 72 28.97 -7.77 -9.33
C GLU A 72 28.49 -6.72 -10.34
N GLN A 73 27.61 -7.13 -11.26
CA GLN A 73 27.01 -6.21 -12.22
C GLN A 73 26.20 -5.10 -11.54
N LEU A 74 25.36 -5.46 -10.55
CA LEU A 74 24.58 -4.48 -9.78
C LEU A 74 25.48 -3.56 -8.96
N ASP A 75 26.54 -4.09 -8.35
CA ASP A 75 27.51 -3.28 -7.59
C ASP A 75 28.22 -2.27 -8.51
N THR A 76 28.53 -2.64 -9.77
CA THR A 76 29.08 -1.68 -10.74
C THR A 76 28.08 -0.60 -11.18
N GLU A 77 26.80 -0.96 -11.34
CA GLU A 77 25.74 -0.02 -11.70
C GLU A 77 25.47 0.97 -10.56
N ILE A 78 25.45 0.48 -9.31
CA ILE A 78 25.33 1.32 -8.12
C ILE A 78 26.51 2.30 -8.03
N ALA A 79 27.75 1.83 -8.19
CA ALA A 79 28.92 2.69 -8.14
C ALA A 79 28.92 3.77 -9.23
N GLN A 80 28.39 3.45 -10.41
CA GLN A 80 28.22 4.43 -11.48
C GLN A 80 27.17 5.49 -11.11
N LEU A 81 26.01 5.08 -10.60
CA LEU A 81 24.95 6.00 -10.16
C LEU A 81 25.40 6.90 -9.01
N GLU A 82 26.16 6.35 -8.05
CA GLU A 82 26.75 7.13 -6.97
C GLU A 82 27.78 8.15 -7.49
N ALA A 83 28.59 7.78 -8.48
CA ALA A 83 29.54 8.69 -9.13
C ALA A 83 28.85 9.80 -9.94
N GLU A 84 27.68 9.52 -10.49
CA GLU A 84 26.79 10.51 -11.13
C GLU A 84 26.09 11.42 -10.12
N GLY A 85 26.27 11.20 -8.82
CA GLY A 85 25.71 12.00 -7.75
C GLY A 85 24.27 11.63 -7.39
N CYS A 86 23.75 10.52 -7.89
CA CYS A 86 22.41 10.03 -7.53
C CYS A 86 22.44 9.36 -6.16
N ARG A 87 22.51 10.17 -5.09
CA ARG A 87 22.38 9.71 -3.71
C ARG A 87 20.93 9.84 -3.24
N VAL A 88 20.41 8.79 -2.61
CA VAL A 88 19.02 8.75 -2.15
C VAL A 88 18.76 9.81 -1.08
N GLU A 89 19.78 10.12 -0.27
CA GLU A 89 19.71 11.11 0.80
C GLU A 89 19.59 12.54 0.26
N GLU A 90 20.12 12.82 -0.93
CA GLU A 90 19.98 14.14 -1.56
C GLU A 90 18.55 14.40 -1.99
N LEU A 91 17.81 13.36 -2.41
CA LEU A 91 16.44 13.48 -2.85
C LEU A 91 15.52 13.90 -1.69
N GLU A 92 15.66 13.27 -0.53
CA GLU A 92 14.86 13.62 0.66
C GLU A 92 15.18 15.04 1.12
N HIS A 93 16.47 15.42 1.12
CA HIS A 93 16.89 16.79 1.44
C HIS A 93 16.31 17.83 0.47
N HIS A 94 16.27 17.54 -0.83
CA HIS A 94 15.67 18.44 -1.82
C HIS A 94 14.15 18.54 -1.69
N ILE A 95 13.47 17.45 -1.33
CA ILE A 95 12.03 17.46 -1.04
C ILE A 95 11.74 18.35 0.17
N ASP A 96 12.49 18.19 1.25
CA ASP A 96 12.35 19.02 2.45
C ASP A 96 12.57 20.51 2.14
N MET A 97 13.59 20.81 1.33
CA MET A 97 13.88 22.20 0.96
C MET A 97 12.79 22.84 0.09
N LEU A 98 12.17 22.07 -0.81
CA LEU A 98 11.03 22.54 -1.57
C LEU A 98 9.81 22.79 -0.69
N HIS A 99 9.57 21.94 0.32
CA HIS A 99 8.49 22.15 1.28
C HIS A 99 8.72 23.41 2.12
N GLU A 100 9.93 23.59 2.66
CA GLU A 100 10.26 24.79 3.44
C GLU A 100 10.14 26.07 2.62
N TYR A 101 10.61 26.04 1.37
CA TYR A 101 10.45 27.16 0.44
C TYR A 101 8.96 27.47 0.19
N ASN A 102 8.15 26.46 -0.13
CA ASN A 102 6.72 26.65 -0.39
C ASN A 102 5.98 27.19 0.83
N ASP A 103 6.29 26.68 2.03
CA ASP A 103 5.68 27.14 3.28
C ASP A 103 5.96 28.64 3.52
N ILE A 104 7.22 29.05 3.35
CA ILE A 104 7.61 30.47 3.49
C ILE A 104 6.94 31.32 2.40
N LYS A 105 6.90 30.84 1.15
CA LYS A 105 6.26 31.52 0.02
C LYS A 105 4.77 31.74 0.29
N ASP A 106 4.06 30.72 0.75
CA ASP A 106 2.62 30.78 1.04
C ASP A 106 2.30 31.72 2.19
N ILE A 107 3.10 31.70 3.27
CA ILE A 107 3.00 32.67 4.37
C ILE A 107 3.23 34.09 3.83
N GLY A 108 4.27 34.28 3.03
CA GLY A 108 4.60 35.56 2.40
C GLY A 108 3.45 36.09 1.54
N GLN A 109 2.88 35.27 0.68
CA GLN A 109 1.72 35.63 -0.16
C GLN A 109 0.48 35.95 0.66
N SER A 110 0.20 35.18 1.72
CA SER A 110 -0.91 35.46 2.63
C SER A 110 -0.77 36.82 3.30
N LEU A 111 0.44 37.16 3.77
CA LEU A 111 0.75 38.46 4.34
C LEU A 111 0.61 39.57 3.30
N LEU A 112 1.14 39.37 2.10
CA LEU A 112 1.09 40.34 1.02
C LEU A 112 -0.35 40.65 0.60
N GLY A 113 -1.20 39.62 0.50
CA GLY A 113 -2.64 39.77 0.23
C GLY A 113 -3.37 40.57 1.32
N ARG A 114 -3.03 40.33 2.60
CA ARG A 114 -3.58 41.11 3.72
C ARG A 114 -3.11 42.56 3.70
N ILE A 115 -1.83 42.80 3.41
CA ILE A 115 -1.26 44.15 3.30
C ILE A 115 -1.92 44.91 2.14
N ALA A 116 -2.10 44.27 0.99
CA ALA A 116 -2.80 44.83 -0.16
C ALA A 116 -4.22 45.27 0.20
N ALA A 117 -4.98 44.40 0.90
CA ALA A 117 -6.33 44.69 1.34
C ALA A 117 -6.39 45.88 2.31
N VAL A 118 -5.45 45.99 3.25
CA VAL A 118 -5.41 47.11 4.23
C VAL A 118 -4.99 48.41 3.57
N ARG A 119 -4.03 48.37 2.64
CA ARG A 119 -3.53 49.56 1.94
C ARG A 119 -4.42 50.00 0.77
N GLY A 120 -5.36 49.16 0.34
CA GLY A 120 -6.16 49.39 -0.86
C GLY A 120 -5.34 49.37 -2.14
N THR A 121 -4.17 48.71 -2.13
CA THR A 121 -3.28 48.58 -3.28
C THR A 121 -3.43 47.20 -3.90
N THR A 122 -2.90 47.04 -5.11
CA THR A 122 -2.85 45.70 -5.72
C THR A 122 -1.66 44.91 -5.19
N THR A 123 -1.76 43.59 -5.16
CA THR A 123 -0.62 42.72 -4.81
C THR A 123 0.56 42.97 -5.75
N ARG A 124 0.29 43.18 -7.05
CA ARG A 124 1.30 43.49 -8.08
C ARG A 124 2.16 44.72 -7.73
N GLU A 125 1.55 45.79 -7.22
CA GLU A 125 2.29 46.99 -6.79
C GLU A 125 3.16 46.71 -5.56
N LEU A 126 2.72 45.83 -4.67
CA LEU A 126 3.52 45.43 -3.51
C LEU A 126 4.73 44.59 -3.93
N TYR A 127 4.59 43.70 -4.91
CA TYR A 127 5.73 42.95 -5.46
C TYR A 127 6.84 43.90 -5.92
N SER A 128 6.50 44.94 -6.69
CA SER A 128 7.48 45.95 -7.13
C SER A 128 8.03 46.82 -5.98
N GLN A 129 7.29 47.00 -4.88
CA GLN A 129 7.78 47.75 -3.72
C GLN A 129 8.73 46.95 -2.82
N PHE A 130 8.59 45.63 -2.81
CA PHE A 130 9.40 44.72 -2.02
C PHE A 130 10.50 44.02 -2.83
N ASP A 131 10.77 44.48 -4.05
CA ASP A 131 11.73 43.88 -4.99
C ASP A 131 11.50 42.37 -5.20
N LEU A 132 10.24 41.97 -5.30
CA LEU A 132 9.82 40.60 -5.59
C LEU A 132 9.53 40.44 -7.09
N GLU A 133 10.02 39.35 -7.66
CA GLU A 133 9.70 38.94 -9.03
C GLU A 133 8.36 38.21 -9.09
N LEU A 134 7.60 38.40 -10.16
CA LEU A 134 6.31 37.72 -10.37
C LEU A 134 6.47 36.36 -11.07
N ASP A 135 7.60 36.17 -11.74
CA ASP A 135 7.98 34.93 -12.41
C ASP A 135 8.97 34.22 -11.51
N ASP A 136 8.49 33.22 -10.76
CA ASP A 136 9.21 32.47 -9.74
C ASP A 136 8.93 30.98 -9.93
#